data_AF-A0A246WLW1-F1
#
_entry.id   AF-A0A246WLW1-F1
#
_cell.length_a   1.000
_cell.length_b   1.000
_cell.length_c   1.000
_cell.angle_alpha   90.00
_cell.angle_beta   90.00
_cell.angle_gamma   90.00
#
_symmetry.space_group_name_H-M   'P 1'
#
loop_
_entity.id
_entity.type
_entity.pdbx_description
1 polymer ?
#
loop_
_entity_poly.entity_id
_entity_poly.type
_entity_poly.pdbx_seq_one_letter_code
_entity_poly.pdbx_strand_id
1 'polypeptide(L)'
;MPTLSRSPSRLLLYAALALLTLLAGCDRSVDRQLAEHAAAETTLGVTPKEFARRFNEKLPDALAGMQVDEPAHMANLYKLDPSRLHPGQYEYVLETKVGPSQTSLLGTLNQKGELRAVGVLLTDRSQAARDEFLICADSAARSFIEGSQEKLLPLITRLTGIALNNPGQRMTEVVSDQLLSVEVVSQGLLFQVQPKQ
;
A
#
# COMPACT_ATOMS: atom_id res chain seq x y z
N MET A 1 9.58 19.28 75.98
CA MET A 1 9.84 19.12 74.54
C MET A 1 10.14 17.65 74.26
N PRO A 2 9.30 16.90 73.54
CA PRO A 2 9.62 15.53 73.15
C PRO A 2 10.30 15.53 71.78
N THR A 3 11.46 14.88 71.69
CA THR A 3 12.23 14.65 70.46
C THR A 3 11.56 13.55 69.65
N LEU A 4 11.03 13.90 68.47
CA LEU A 4 10.51 12.95 67.47
C LEU A 4 11.66 12.15 66.86
N SER A 5 11.79 10.88 67.28
CA SER A 5 12.63 9.89 66.63
C SER A 5 12.01 9.53 65.27
N ARG A 6 12.61 10.04 64.18
CA ARG A 6 12.27 9.67 62.80
C ARG A 6 12.93 8.34 62.47
N SER A 7 12.11 7.30 62.38
CA SER A 7 12.53 5.94 62.03
C SER A 7 12.83 5.85 60.52
N PRO A 8 14.06 5.48 60.09
CA PRO A 8 14.47 5.44 58.68
C PRO A 8 13.77 4.33 57.87
N SER A 9 13.15 3.37 58.54
CA SER A 9 12.48 2.20 57.94
C SER A 9 11.24 2.57 57.13
N ARG A 10 10.57 3.69 57.46
CA ARG A 10 9.40 4.15 56.69
C ARG A 10 9.79 4.72 55.33
N LEU A 11 10.93 5.40 55.23
CA LEU A 11 11.44 5.97 53.97
C LEU A 11 11.84 4.88 52.97
N LEU A 12 12.43 3.78 53.44
CA LEU A 12 12.79 2.63 52.60
C LEU A 12 11.55 1.90 52.04
N LEU A 13 10.48 1.79 52.83
CA LEU A 13 9.25 1.14 52.39
C LEU A 13 8.53 1.95 51.30
N TYR A 14 8.50 3.28 51.42
CA TYR A 14 7.92 4.16 50.40
C TYR A 14 8.78 4.21 49.11
N ALA A 15 10.11 4.16 49.24
CA ALA A 15 11.00 4.08 48.08
C ALA A 15 10.84 2.76 47.31
N ALA A 16 10.68 1.64 48.01
CA ALA A 16 10.44 0.34 47.38
C ALA A 16 9.06 0.28 46.68
N LEU A 17 8.02 0.86 47.29
CA LEU A 17 6.68 0.90 46.69
C LEU A 17 6.63 1.78 45.43
N ALA A 18 7.33 2.92 45.44
CA ALA A 18 7.42 3.82 44.29
C ALA A 18 8.15 3.18 43.10
N LEU A 19 9.18 2.37 43.37
CA LEU A 19 9.93 1.66 42.32
C LEU A 19 9.09 0.56 41.65
N LEU A 20 8.27 -0.16 42.42
CA LEU A 20 7.37 -1.19 41.90
C LEU A 20 6.23 -0.61 41.07
N THR A 21 5.73 0.59 41.41
CA THR A 21 4.72 1.28 40.59
C THR A 21 5.28 1.85 39.29
N LEU A 22 6.56 2.25 39.26
CA LEU A 22 7.24 2.71 38.05
C LEU A 22 7.52 1.56 37.06
N LEU A 23 7.83 0.36 37.56
CA LEU A 23 8.08 -0.82 36.72
C LEU A 23 6.80 -1.45 36.15
N ALA A 24 5.66 -1.32 36.83
CA ALA A 24 4.39 -1.88 36.36
C ALA A 24 3.60 -0.95 35.41
N GLY A 25 3.97 0.33 35.33
CA GLY A 25 3.23 1.36 34.59
C GLY A 25 3.77 1.70 33.19
N CYS A 26 4.99 1.30 32.85
CA CYS A 26 5.67 1.78 31.63
C CYS A 26 5.54 0.88 30.39
N ASP A 27 5.16 -0.39 30.52
CA ASP A 27 5.12 -1.30 29.36
C ASP A 27 3.73 -1.44 28.71
N ARG A 28 2.64 -1.34 29.50
CA ARG A 28 1.29 -1.63 28.99
C ARG A 28 0.74 -0.57 28.03
N SER A 29 1.23 0.67 28.08
CA SER A 29 0.78 1.71 27.14
C SER A 29 1.39 1.53 25.76
N VAL A 30 2.63 1.04 25.69
CA VAL A 30 3.33 0.78 24.42
C VAL A 30 2.75 -0.46 23.75
N ASP A 31 2.51 -1.54 24.52
CA ASP A 31 1.82 -2.73 24.01
C ASP A 31 0.41 -2.42 23.53
N ARG A 32 -0.32 -1.55 24.23
CA ARG A 32 -1.66 -1.13 23.84
C ARG A 32 -1.64 -0.24 22.59
N GLN A 33 -0.69 0.69 22.49
CA GLN A 33 -0.49 1.50 21.29
C GLN A 33 -0.04 0.65 20.10
N LEU A 34 0.83 -0.35 20.30
CA LEU A 34 1.23 -1.32 19.27
C LEU A 34 0.07 -2.23 18.87
N ALA A 35 -0.78 -2.65 19.81
CA ALA A 35 -1.98 -3.43 19.52
C ALA A 35 -3.06 -2.60 18.82
N GLU A 36 -3.23 -1.32 19.19
CA GLU A 36 -4.12 -0.37 18.52
C GLU A 36 -3.58 0.00 17.11
N HIS A 37 -2.26 0.11 16.94
CA HIS A 37 -1.62 0.28 15.63
C HIS A 37 -1.69 -0.97 14.75
N ALA A 38 -1.52 -2.16 15.33
CA ALA A 38 -1.69 -3.44 14.64
C ALA A 38 -3.16 -3.71 14.28
N ALA A 39 -4.11 -3.24 15.09
CA ALA A 39 -5.54 -3.28 14.79
C ALA A 39 -5.96 -2.24 13.74
N ALA A 40 -5.17 -1.19 13.53
CA ALA A 40 -5.40 -0.14 12.54
C ALA A 40 -4.65 -0.36 11.20
N GLU A 41 -3.99 -1.51 10.99
CA GLU A 41 -3.41 -1.84 9.68
C GLU A 41 -4.52 -2.17 8.68
N THR A 42 -5.05 -1.14 8.03
CA THR A 42 -5.95 -1.32 6.89
C THR A 42 -5.22 -2.06 5.77
N THR A 43 -5.83 -3.16 5.32
CA THR A 43 -5.27 -4.12 4.36
C THR A 43 -6.24 -4.31 3.20
N LEU A 44 -5.70 -4.59 2.01
CA LEU A 44 -6.47 -5.02 0.83
C LEU A 44 -6.93 -6.48 0.97
N GLY A 45 -6.46 -7.21 2.00
CA GLY A 45 -6.93 -8.55 2.34
C GLY A 45 -6.50 -9.64 1.36
N VAL A 46 -5.48 -9.38 0.52
CA VAL A 46 -4.98 -10.35 -0.47
C VAL A 46 -3.46 -10.49 -0.37
N THR A 47 -2.96 -11.68 -0.64
CA THR A 47 -1.51 -11.92 -0.77
C THR A 47 -1.00 -11.47 -2.15
N PRO A 48 0.32 -11.27 -2.34
CA PRO A 48 0.90 -10.98 -3.65
C PRO A 48 0.52 -11.97 -4.76
N LYS A 49 0.43 -13.27 -4.43
CA LYS A 49 0.05 -14.32 -5.39
C LYS A 49 -1.41 -14.18 -5.82
N GLU A 50 -2.29 -13.91 -4.86
CA GLU A 50 -3.71 -13.70 -5.13
C GLU A 50 -3.94 -12.40 -5.92
N PHE A 51 -3.20 -11.34 -5.59
CA PHE A 51 -3.19 -10.12 -6.40
C PHE A 51 -2.75 -10.39 -7.83
N ALA A 52 -1.65 -11.12 -8.05
CA ALA A 52 -1.18 -11.42 -9.40
C ALA A 52 -2.19 -12.25 -10.20
N ARG A 53 -2.90 -13.18 -9.56
CA ARG A 53 -4.00 -13.92 -10.18
C ARG A 53 -5.12 -12.97 -10.64
N ARG A 54 -5.62 -12.12 -9.74
CA ARG A 54 -6.67 -11.14 -10.04
C ARG A 54 -6.24 -10.15 -11.12
N PHE A 55 -5.02 -9.63 -11.01
CA PHE A 55 -4.44 -8.73 -12.00
C PHE A 55 -4.45 -9.36 -13.39
N ASN A 56 -3.96 -10.59 -13.51
CA ASN A 56 -3.91 -11.32 -14.78
C ASN A 56 -5.31 -11.60 -15.36
N GLU A 57 -6.30 -11.84 -14.50
CA GLU A 57 -7.70 -12.01 -14.90
C GLU A 57 -8.32 -10.71 -15.43
N LYS A 58 -7.90 -9.56 -14.90
CA LYS A 58 -8.43 -8.23 -15.27
C LYS A 58 -7.69 -7.55 -16.43
N LEU A 59 -6.51 -8.03 -16.81
CA LEU A 59 -5.72 -7.50 -17.92
C LEU A 59 -6.50 -7.37 -19.24
N PRO A 60 -7.23 -8.40 -19.71
CA PRO A 60 -7.99 -8.28 -20.96
C PRO A 60 -9.06 -7.19 -20.91
N ASP A 61 -9.72 -7.03 -19.76
CA ASP A 61 -10.75 -6.00 -19.56
C ASP A 61 -10.16 -4.59 -19.58
N ALA A 62 -8.98 -4.41 -18.97
CA ALA A 62 -8.25 -3.15 -19.00
C ALA A 62 -7.79 -2.79 -20.42
N LEU A 63 -7.24 -3.77 -21.14
CA LEU A 63 -6.83 -3.62 -22.54
C LEU A 63 -8.01 -3.33 -23.47
N ALA A 64 -9.17 -3.96 -23.25
CA ALA A 64 -10.40 -3.65 -23.98
C ALA A 64 -10.84 -2.20 -23.77
N GLY A 65 -10.69 -1.66 -22.55
CA GLY A 65 -10.95 -0.25 -22.26
C GLY A 65 -10.02 0.72 -23.00
N MET A 66 -8.80 0.29 -23.33
CA MET A 66 -7.82 1.03 -24.13
C MET A 66 -8.08 0.94 -25.65
N GLN A 67 -9.10 0.19 -26.08
CA GLN A 67 -9.47 -0.01 -27.49
C GLN A 67 -8.32 -0.57 -28.36
N VAL A 68 -7.53 -1.52 -27.82
CA VAL A 68 -6.52 -2.25 -28.59
C VAL A 68 -7.16 -3.34 -29.45
N ASP A 69 -6.53 -3.68 -30.58
CA ASP A 69 -7.10 -4.60 -31.58
C ASP A 69 -7.31 -6.03 -31.04
N GLU A 70 -6.35 -6.58 -30.29
CA GLU A 70 -6.42 -7.95 -29.75
C GLU A 70 -6.13 -8.01 -28.24
N PRO A 71 -7.08 -7.60 -27.38
CA PRO A 71 -6.85 -7.47 -25.93
C PRO A 71 -6.38 -8.77 -25.26
N ALA A 72 -6.99 -9.90 -25.63
CA ALA A 72 -6.65 -11.21 -25.06
C ALA A 72 -5.25 -11.68 -25.46
N HIS A 73 -4.82 -11.40 -26.69
CA HIS A 73 -3.48 -11.75 -27.15
C HIS A 73 -2.43 -10.85 -26.47
N MET A 74 -2.67 -9.54 -26.46
CA MET A 74 -1.78 -8.56 -25.85
C MET A 74 -1.64 -8.72 -24.34
N ALA A 75 -2.67 -9.22 -23.64
CA ALA A 75 -2.61 -9.47 -22.20
C ALA A 75 -1.40 -10.32 -21.80
N ASN A 76 -0.95 -11.25 -22.66
CA ASN A 76 0.21 -12.10 -22.38
C ASN A 76 1.51 -11.31 -22.19
N LEU A 77 1.63 -10.12 -22.77
CA LEU A 77 2.81 -9.26 -22.64
C LEU A 77 2.91 -8.64 -21.24
N TYR A 78 1.77 -8.48 -20.56
CA TYR A 78 1.66 -7.76 -19.29
C TYR A 78 1.35 -8.68 -18.11
N LYS A 79 1.33 -10.01 -18.32
CA LYS A 79 1.06 -10.96 -17.25
C LYS A 79 2.11 -10.91 -16.17
N LEU A 80 1.64 -10.86 -14.93
CA LEU A 80 2.46 -11.14 -13.77
C LEU A 80 2.76 -12.62 -13.67
N ASP A 81 4.04 -12.94 -13.53
CA ASP A 81 4.49 -14.30 -13.21
C ASP A 81 4.51 -14.48 -11.68
N PRO A 82 3.56 -15.24 -11.08
CA PRO A 82 3.49 -15.43 -9.64
C PRO A 82 4.73 -16.13 -9.06
N SER A 83 5.50 -16.84 -9.90
CA SER A 83 6.72 -17.54 -9.46
C SER A 83 7.90 -16.59 -9.21
N ARG A 84 7.87 -15.41 -9.83
CA ARG A 84 8.89 -14.35 -9.69
C ARG A 84 8.57 -13.37 -8.57
N LEU A 85 7.43 -13.55 -7.92
CA LEU A 85 7.06 -12.81 -6.72
C LEU A 85 7.82 -13.39 -5.53
N HIS A 86 9.02 -12.87 -5.31
CA HIS A 86 9.80 -13.19 -4.12
C HIS A 86 9.41 -12.22 -3.01
N PRO A 87 9.35 -12.66 -1.74
CA PRO A 87 9.38 -11.72 -0.62
C PRO A 87 10.69 -10.92 -0.76
N GLY A 88 10.59 -9.60 -0.92
CA GLY A 88 11.76 -8.74 -1.07
C GLY A 88 12.82 -9.00 0.01
N GLN A 89 14.10 -8.88 -0.34
CA GLN A 89 15.22 -9.09 0.60
C GLN A 89 15.23 -8.09 1.77
N TYR A 90 14.43 -7.03 1.67
CA TYR A 90 14.19 -6.03 2.71
C TYR A 90 12.67 -5.87 2.82
N GLU A 91 12.13 -6.04 4.02
CA GLU A 91 10.74 -5.82 4.46
C GLU A 91 9.63 -5.92 3.39
N TYR A 92 8.73 -6.90 3.54
CA TYR A 92 7.30 -6.76 3.19
C TYR A 92 6.96 -6.01 1.89
N VAL A 93 7.64 -6.28 0.77
CA VAL A 93 7.36 -5.60 -0.50
C VAL A 93 7.18 -6.58 -1.66
N LEU A 94 6.10 -6.37 -2.43
CA LEU A 94 5.92 -6.87 -3.80
C LEU A 94 6.66 -5.91 -4.72
N GLU A 95 7.71 -6.36 -5.42
CA GLU A 95 8.38 -5.57 -6.46
C GLU A 95 8.60 -6.44 -7.70
N THR A 96 8.02 -6.03 -8.82
CA THR A 96 8.17 -6.72 -10.10
C THR A 96 8.04 -5.77 -11.27
N LYS A 97 8.55 -6.18 -12.43
CA LYS A 97 8.42 -5.44 -13.70
C LYS A 97 7.39 -6.11 -14.58
N VAL A 98 6.65 -5.30 -15.33
CA VAL A 98 5.60 -5.74 -16.24
C VAL A 98 5.81 -5.10 -17.61
N GLY A 99 5.56 -5.86 -18.67
CA GLY A 99 5.50 -5.34 -20.03
C GLY A 99 6.85 -4.98 -20.69
N PRO A 100 6.82 -4.65 -21.99
CA PRO A 100 8.01 -4.24 -22.74
C PRO A 100 8.71 -2.98 -22.20
N SER A 101 7.94 -2.03 -21.65
CA SER A 101 8.47 -0.76 -21.11
C SER A 101 8.94 -0.89 -19.66
N GLN A 102 8.82 -2.10 -19.07
CA GLN A 102 9.31 -2.43 -17.73
C GLN A 102 8.69 -1.55 -16.63
N THR A 103 7.39 -1.28 -16.71
CA THR A 103 6.64 -0.60 -15.67
C THR A 103 6.74 -1.38 -14.36
N SER A 104 6.98 -0.66 -13.25
CA SER A 104 7.17 -1.31 -11.95
C SER A 104 5.83 -1.45 -11.25
N LEU A 105 5.51 -2.67 -10.81
CA LEU A 105 4.48 -2.91 -9.81
C LEU A 105 5.13 -3.06 -8.44
N LEU A 106 4.61 -2.26 -7.51
CA LEU A 106 5.05 -2.17 -6.14
C LEU A 106 3.89 -2.60 -5.24
N GLY A 107 4.17 -3.09 -4.04
CA GLY A 107 3.15 -3.30 -3.04
C GLY A 107 3.77 -3.45 -1.67
N THR A 108 3.11 -2.94 -0.65
CA THR A 108 3.57 -3.06 0.74
C THR A 108 2.74 -4.12 1.45
N LEU A 109 3.35 -4.94 2.29
CA LEU A 109 2.69 -6.02 3.02
C LEU A 109 2.52 -5.67 4.50
N ASN A 110 1.49 -6.23 5.12
CA ASN A 110 1.37 -6.29 6.57
C ASN A 110 2.17 -7.48 7.13
N GLN A 111 2.16 -7.62 8.46
CA GLN A 111 2.85 -8.73 9.15
C GLN A 111 2.33 -10.12 8.76
N LYS A 112 1.10 -10.21 8.24
CA LYS A 112 0.48 -11.46 7.75
C LYS A 112 0.84 -11.78 6.29
N GLY A 113 1.58 -10.90 5.61
CA GLY A 113 1.93 -11.04 4.20
C GLY A 113 0.81 -10.64 3.23
N GLU A 114 -0.19 -9.90 3.70
CA GLU A 114 -1.27 -9.33 2.89
C GLU A 114 -0.91 -7.92 2.43
N LEU A 115 -1.32 -7.55 1.23
CA LEU A 115 -1.07 -6.24 0.65
C LEU A 115 -1.83 -5.14 1.39
N ARG A 116 -1.12 -4.12 1.83
CA ARG A 116 -1.66 -2.86 2.38
C ARG A 116 -1.92 -1.84 1.28
N ALA A 117 -1.07 -1.84 0.26
CA ALA A 117 -1.21 -1.01 -0.92
C ALA A 117 -0.56 -1.71 -2.12
N VAL A 118 -1.05 -1.38 -3.32
CA VAL A 118 -0.42 -1.73 -4.59
C VAL A 118 -0.14 -0.44 -5.34
N GLY A 119 1.08 -0.27 -5.82
CA GLY A 119 1.54 0.86 -6.60
C GLY A 119 1.96 0.48 -8.02
N VAL A 120 1.78 1.40 -8.97
CA VAL A 120 2.29 1.31 -10.33
C VAL A 120 3.17 2.53 -10.56
N LEU A 121 4.44 2.31 -10.92
CA LEU A 121 5.42 3.38 -11.07
C LEU A 121 5.83 3.53 -12.54
N LEU A 122 5.55 4.72 -13.08
CA LEU A 122 6.01 5.19 -14.37
C LEU A 122 7.31 6.00 -14.20
N THR A 123 8.42 5.43 -14.65
CA THR A 123 9.75 6.07 -14.60
C THR A 123 10.17 6.65 -15.95
N ASP A 124 9.69 6.07 -17.05
CA ASP A 124 9.94 6.53 -18.42
C ASP A 124 8.83 7.51 -18.87
N ARG A 125 9.19 8.50 -19.67
CA ARG A 125 8.27 9.51 -20.21
C ARG A 125 7.73 9.15 -21.60
N SER A 126 8.23 8.09 -22.22
CA SER A 126 7.78 7.62 -23.53
C SER A 126 6.28 7.31 -23.56
N GLN A 127 5.66 7.44 -24.74
CA GLN A 127 4.22 7.16 -24.88
C GLN A 127 3.92 5.68 -24.59
N ALA A 128 4.78 4.77 -25.05
CA ALA A 128 4.65 3.34 -24.79
C ALA A 128 4.65 3.04 -23.28
N ALA A 129 5.54 3.68 -22.50
CA ALA A 129 5.57 3.50 -21.05
C ALA A 129 4.32 4.08 -20.38
N ARG A 130 3.78 5.20 -20.87
CA ARG A 130 2.52 5.78 -20.36
C ARG A 130 1.33 4.86 -20.61
N ASP A 131 1.23 4.28 -21.81
CA ASP A 131 0.15 3.36 -22.15
C ASP A 131 0.24 2.09 -21.30
N GLU A 132 1.44 1.53 -21.15
CA GLU A 132 1.71 0.39 -20.26
C GLU A 132 1.38 0.72 -18.80
N PHE A 133 1.74 1.91 -18.32
CA PHE A 133 1.38 2.38 -16.99
C PHE A 133 -0.13 2.43 -16.79
N LEU A 134 -0.90 2.96 -17.75
CA LEU A 134 -2.35 3.01 -17.67
C LEU A 134 -2.98 1.62 -17.67
N ILE A 135 -2.47 0.70 -18.50
CA ILE A 135 -2.89 -0.72 -18.51
C ILE A 135 -2.66 -1.35 -17.14
N CYS A 136 -1.46 -1.16 -16.57
CA CYS A 136 -1.10 -1.71 -15.27
C CYS A 136 -1.92 -1.08 -14.14
N ALA A 137 -2.10 0.24 -14.14
CA ALA A 137 -2.87 0.97 -13.14
C ALA A 137 -4.36 0.57 -13.16
N ASP A 138 -4.97 0.49 -14.34
CA ASP A 138 -6.37 0.06 -14.49
C ASP A 138 -6.55 -1.40 -14.05
N SER A 139 -5.64 -2.29 -14.46
CA SER A 139 -5.67 -3.71 -14.04
C SER A 139 -5.49 -3.88 -12.53
N ALA A 140 -4.60 -3.09 -11.92
CA ALA A 140 -4.42 -3.07 -10.47
C ALA A 140 -5.67 -2.57 -9.75
N ALA A 141 -6.30 -1.48 -10.22
CA ALA A 141 -7.54 -0.96 -9.65
C ALA A 141 -8.70 -1.96 -9.75
N ARG A 142 -8.89 -2.59 -10.92
CA ARG A 142 -9.91 -3.63 -11.15
C ARG A 142 -9.75 -4.88 -10.29
N SER A 143 -8.55 -5.12 -9.73
CA SER A 143 -8.30 -6.24 -8.83
C SER A 143 -8.95 -6.05 -7.45
N PHE A 144 -9.33 -4.82 -7.11
CA PHE A 144 -9.91 -4.45 -5.81
C PHE A 144 -11.26 -3.74 -5.91
N ILE A 145 -11.61 -3.19 -7.07
CA ILE A 145 -12.84 -2.43 -7.28
C ILE A 145 -13.82 -3.22 -8.15
N GLU A 146 -14.96 -3.55 -7.56
CA GLU A 146 -16.10 -4.17 -8.25
C GLU A 146 -17.17 -3.12 -8.60
N GLY A 147 -17.92 -3.36 -9.68
CA GLY A 147 -19.11 -2.57 -10.06
C GLY A 147 -18.88 -1.19 -10.70
N SER A 148 -17.66 -0.65 -10.71
CA SER A 148 -17.34 0.68 -11.29
C SER A 148 -16.24 0.65 -12.36
N GLN A 149 -16.03 -0.51 -12.98
CA GLN A 149 -14.86 -0.79 -13.81
C GLN A 149 -14.75 0.10 -15.07
N GLU A 150 -15.88 0.43 -15.69
CA GLU A 150 -15.94 1.32 -16.87
C GLU A 150 -15.44 2.75 -16.59
N LYS A 151 -15.46 3.20 -15.32
CA LYS A 151 -15.06 4.55 -14.91
C LYS A 151 -13.59 4.62 -14.49
N LEU A 152 -12.93 3.49 -14.27
CA LEU A 152 -11.58 3.43 -13.71
C LEU A 152 -10.53 4.02 -14.65
N LEU A 153 -10.46 3.55 -15.89
CA LEU A 153 -9.47 4.06 -16.84
C LEU A 153 -9.59 5.58 -17.10
N PRO A 154 -10.79 6.15 -17.37
CA PRO A 154 -10.95 7.60 -17.47
C PRO A 154 -10.53 8.35 -16.20
N LEU A 155 -10.87 7.81 -15.02
CA LEU A 155 -10.50 8.38 -13.74
C LEU A 155 -8.99 8.39 -13.55
N ILE A 156 -8.31 7.27 -13.76
CA ILE A 156 -6.86 7.12 -13.62
C ILE A 156 -6.14 8.05 -14.60
N THR A 157 -6.63 8.14 -15.84
CA THR A 157 -6.08 9.04 -16.86
C THR A 157 -6.20 10.50 -16.42
N ARG A 158 -7.36 10.90 -15.88
CA ARG A 158 -7.58 12.24 -15.33
C ARG A 158 -6.66 12.53 -14.14
N LEU A 159 -6.61 11.65 -13.15
CA LEU A 159 -5.75 11.82 -11.97
C LEU A 159 -4.28 11.95 -12.36
N THR A 160 -3.84 11.13 -13.32
CA THR A 160 -2.49 11.17 -13.90
C THR A 160 -2.21 12.50 -14.58
N GLY A 161 -3.11 12.97 -15.44
CA GLY A 161 -2.95 14.26 -16.11
C GLY A 161 -2.89 15.43 -15.13
N ILE A 162 -3.72 15.43 -14.09
CA ILE A 162 -3.69 16.48 -13.06
C ILE A 162 -2.39 16.42 -12.25
N ALA A 163 -1.96 15.24 -11.81
CA ALA A 163 -0.75 15.07 -11.02
C ALA A 163 0.52 15.54 -11.78
N LEU A 164 0.61 15.26 -13.09
CA LEU A 164 1.71 15.73 -13.92
C LEU A 164 1.77 17.26 -14.03
N ASN A 165 0.63 17.94 -13.93
CA ASN A 165 0.55 19.40 -13.95
C ASN A 165 0.72 20.04 -12.56
N ASN A 166 0.66 19.25 -11.49
CA ASN A 166 0.71 19.73 -10.10
C ASN A 166 1.74 18.91 -9.29
N PRO A 167 3.04 18.98 -9.62
CA PRO A 167 4.07 18.23 -8.93
C PRO A 167 4.09 18.59 -7.43
N GLY A 168 4.20 17.57 -6.57
CA GLY A 168 4.17 17.72 -5.11
C GLY A 168 2.78 17.67 -4.47
N GLN A 169 1.71 17.56 -5.26
CA GLN A 169 0.38 17.27 -4.73
C GLN A 169 -0.03 15.82 -5.04
N ARG A 170 -0.55 15.14 -4.02
CA ARG A 170 -1.14 13.81 -4.16
C ARG A 170 -2.60 13.96 -4.54
N MET A 171 -2.95 13.51 -5.75
CA MET A 171 -4.33 13.44 -6.22
C MET A 171 -4.97 12.19 -5.66
N THR A 172 -6.19 12.28 -5.14
CA THR A 172 -6.89 11.15 -4.52
C THR A 172 -8.36 11.09 -4.92
N GLU A 173 -8.89 9.89 -5.11
CA GLU A 173 -10.31 9.63 -5.32
C GLU A 173 -10.72 8.34 -4.60
N VAL A 174 -11.90 8.30 -3.99
CA VAL A 174 -12.43 7.08 -3.35
C VAL A 174 -13.43 6.40 -4.27
N VAL A 175 -13.23 5.10 -4.56
CA VAL A 175 -14.11 4.28 -5.38
C VAL A 175 -14.29 2.92 -4.71
N SER A 176 -15.54 2.52 -4.44
CA SER A 176 -15.89 1.23 -3.80
C SER A 176 -15.01 0.90 -2.59
N ASP A 177 -14.90 1.84 -1.63
CA ASP A 177 -14.09 1.74 -0.41
C ASP A 177 -12.57 1.58 -0.61
N GLN A 178 -12.09 1.79 -1.84
CA GLN A 178 -10.67 1.89 -2.14
C GLN A 178 -10.30 3.35 -2.42
N LEU A 179 -9.18 3.80 -1.85
CA LEU A 179 -8.55 5.06 -2.18
C LEU A 179 -7.60 4.83 -3.36
N LEU A 180 -7.90 5.49 -4.47
CA LEU A 180 -7.03 5.63 -5.61
C LEU A 180 -6.23 6.92 -5.46
N SER A 181 -4.92 6.87 -5.68
CA SER A 181 -4.10 8.07 -5.64
C SER A 181 -3.04 8.11 -6.70
N VAL A 182 -2.70 9.32 -7.16
CA VAL A 182 -1.57 9.57 -8.06
C VAL A 182 -0.72 10.70 -7.49
N GLU A 183 0.59 10.50 -7.46
CA GLU A 183 1.55 11.53 -7.08
C GLU A 183 2.85 11.44 -7.91
N VAL A 184 3.54 12.57 -8.02
CA VAL A 184 4.89 12.62 -8.58
C VAL A 184 5.87 12.44 -7.42
N VAL A 185 6.57 11.31 -7.40
CA VAL A 185 7.66 10.98 -6.47
C VAL A 185 9.02 11.20 -7.13
N SER A 186 10.11 11.11 -6.37
CA SER A 186 11.46 11.32 -6.90
C SER A 186 11.83 10.33 -8.01
N GLN A 187 11.28 9.12 -7.98
CA GLN A 187 11.52 8.08 -8.98
C GLN A 187 10.65 8.23 -10.24
N GLY A 188 9.54 8.98 -10.20
CA GLY A 188 8.60 9.06 -11.32
C GLY A 188 7.16 9.36 -10.88
N LEU A 189 6.20 8.97 -11.71
CA LEU A 189 4.77 9.08 -11.39
C LEU A 189 4.29 7.78 -10.76
N LEU A 190 3.75 7.85 -9.55
CA LEU A 190 3.25 6.71 -8.79
C LEU A 190 1.73 6.77 -8.71
N PHE A 191 1.07 5.75 -9.25
CA PHE A 191 -0.33 5.46 -8.95
C PHE A 191 -0.41 4.43 -7.83
N GLN A 192 -1.37 4.54 -6.91
CA GLN A 192 -1.58 3.58 -5.83
C GLN A 192 -3.05 3.29 -5.60
N VAL A 193 -3.31 2.03 -5.21
CA VAL A 193 -4.58 1.55 -4.67
C VAL A 193 -4.33 1.14 -3.22
N GLN A 194 -5.12 1.67 -2.30
CA GLN A 194 -5.07 1.34 -0.89
C GLN A 194 -6.49 1.33 -0.29
N PRO A 195 -6.74 0.62 0.82
CA PRO A 195 -8.02 0.70 1.49
C PRO A 195 -8.31 2.13 1.95
N LYS A 196 -9.58 2.51 1.94
CA LYS A 196 -10.04 3.74 2.60
C LYS A 196 -9.74 3.63 4.11
N GLN A 197 -9.14 4.68 4.66
CA GLN A 197 -8.90 4.82 6.11
C GLN A 197 -10.13 5.38 6.83
#